data_AF-A0A7C3LDK9-F1
#
_entry.id   AF-A0A7C3LDK9-F1
#
_cell.length_a   1.000
_cell.length_b   1.000
_cell.length_c   1.000
_cell.angle_alpha   90.00
_cell.angle_beta   90.00
_cell.angle_gamma   90.00
#
_symmetry.space_group_name_H-M   'P 1'
#
loop_
_entity.id
_entity.type
_entity.pdbx_description
1 polymer ?
#
loop_
_entity_poly.entity_id
_entity_poly.type
_entity_poly.pdbx_seq_one_letter_code
_entity_poly.pdbx_strand_id
1 'polypeptide(L)'
;MRIEKKKDEELAQRKGLTKRTIAQVIWLGLSFVLGYFLAKYLFDSGVLTPSLFYVQLFIPRSVPEWGLLAMTTIAIVIVLQVMFGIGFILASPEGRRRTGDPSLQSRHKDPYDDRHY
;
A
#
# COMPACT_ATOMS: atom_id res chain seq x y z
N MET A 1 -30.89 -8.48 -22.24
CA MET A 1 -30.96 -7.14 -21.60
C MET A 1 -30.61 -7.08 -20.11
N ARG A 2 -31.25 -7.80 -19.15
CA ARG A 2 -30.84 -7.74 -17.73
C ARG A 2 -29.51 -8.46 -17.42
N ILE A 3 -29.20 -9.53 -18.14
CA ILE A 3 -27.98 -10.33 -17.91
C ILE A 3 -26.74 -9.65 -18.52
N GLU A 4 -26.87 -8.98 -19.67
CA GLU A 4 -25.77 -8.25 -20.32
C GLU A 4 -25.33 -7.03 -19.50
N LYS A 5 -26.29 -6.23 -18.99
CA LYS A 5 -25.98 -5.12 -18.08
C LYS A 5 -25.24 -5.57 -16.81
N LYS A 6 -25.57 -6.74 -16.25
CA LYS A 6 -24.87 -7.32 -15.09
C LYS A 6 -23.43 -7.73 -15.42
N LYS A 7 -23.18 -8.31 -16.59
CA LYS A 7 -21.81 -8.63 -17.05
C LYS A 7 -20.98 -7.36 -17.26
N ASP A 8 -21.58 -6.30 -17.79
CA ASP A 8 -20.87 -5.04 -18.02
C ASP A 8 -20.53 -4.32 -16.71
N GLU A 9 -21.40 -4.38 -15.70
CA GLU A 9 -21.13 -3.84 -14.36
C GLU A 9 -20.01 -4.63 -13.63
N GLU A 10 -20.02 -5.96 -13.71
CA GLU A 10 -18.92 -6.78 -13.17
C GLU A 10 -17.59 -6.52 -13.90
N LEU A 11 -17.62 -6.36 -15.23
CA LEU A 11 -16.45 -6.01 -16.03
C LEU A 11 -15.94 -4.59 -15.70
N ALA A 12 -16.83 -3.64 -15.46
CA ALA A 12 -16.47 -2.27 -15.07
C ALA A 12 -15.84 -2.22 -13.66
N GLN A 13 -16.39 -2.95 -12.70
CA GLN A 13 -15.82 -3.05 -11.34
C GLN A 13 -14.45 -3.72 -11.36
N ARG A 14 -14.26 -4.80 -12.15
CA ARG A 14 -12.96 -5.45 -12.33
C ARG A 14 -11.94 -4.48 -12.97
N LYS A 15 -12.33 -3.73 -13.99
CA LYS A 15 -11.46 -2.73 -14.64
C LYS A 15 -11.02 -1.62 -13.68
N GLY A 16 -11.88 -1.19 -12.75
CA GLY A 16 -11.54 -0.21 -11.72
C GLY A 16 -10.49 -0.73 -10.72
N LEU A 17 -10.68 -1.95 -10.23
CA LEU A 17 -9.74 -2.62 -9.31
C LEU A 17 -8.37 -2.88 -9.95
N THR A 18 -8.34 -3.31 -11.22
CA THR A 18 -7.08 -3.55 -11.94
C THR A 18 -6.27 -2.26 -12.09
N LYS A 19 -6.89 -1.13 -12.43
CA LYS A 19 -6.19 0.17 -12.54
C LYS A 19 -5.58 0.62 -11.21
N ARG A 20 -6.33 0.46 -10.11
CA ARG A 20 -5.85 0.76 -8.76
C ARG A 20 -4.66 -0.12 -8.37
N THR A 21 -4.74 -1.41 -8.67
CA THR A 21 -3.66 -2.37 -8.39
C THR A 21 -2.40 -2.04 -9.19
N ILE A 22 -2.53 -1.71 -10.48
CA ILE A 22 -1.40 -1.31 -11.33
C ILE A 22 -0.72 -0.05 -10.77
N ALA A 23 -1.50 0.97 -10.41
CA ALA A 23 -0.97 2.21 -9.81
C ALA A 23 -0.23 1.92 -8.50
N GLN A 24 -0.76 1.02 -7.67
CA GLN A 24 -0.13 0.64 -6.41
C GLN A 24 1.16 -0.15 -6.61
N VAL A 25 1.24 -1.03 -7.60
CA VAL A 25 2.48 -1.76 -7.95
C VAL A 25 3.55 -0.81 -8.49
N ILE A 26 3.17 0.11 -9.38
CA ILE A 26 4.10 1.14 -9.88
C ILE A 26 4.60 2.00 -8.72
N TRP A 27 3.71 2.44 -7.84
CA TRP A 27 4.07 3.22 -6.66
C TRP A 27 4.98 2.45 -5.71
N LEU A 28 4.72 1.16 -5.49
CA LEU A 28 5.56 0.29 -4.68
C LEU A 28 6.98 0.21 -5.27
N GLY A 29 7.10 -0.04 -6.57
CA GLY A 29 8.39 -0.03 -7.27
C GLY A 29 9.14 1.30 -7.11
N LEU A 30 8.44 2.42 -7.33
CA LEU A 30 9.03 3.75 -7.18
C LEU A 30 9.51 4.01 -5.74
N SER A 31 8.68 3.64 -4.76
CA SER A 31 9.00 3.81 -3.34
C SER A 31 10.18 2.96 -2.91
N PHE A 32 10.34 1.76 -3.48
CA PHE A 32 11.47 0.88 -3.20
C PHE A 32 12.77 1.47 -3.75
N VAL A 33 12.76 1.95 -4.99
CA VAL A 33 13.92 2.61 -5.59
C VAL A 33 14.31 3.86 -4.80
N LEU A 34 13.35 4.75 -4.52
CA LEU A 34 13.58 5.95 -3.70
C LEU A 34 14.07 5.62 -2.30
N GLY A 35 13.45 4.63 -1.65
CA GLY A 35 13.81 4.17 -0.31
C GLY A 35 15.25 3.65 -0.26
N TYR A 36 15.68 2.90 -1.28
CA TYR A 36 17.04 2.40 -1.37
C TYR A 36 18.06 3.53 -1.52
N PHE A 37 17.83 4.46 -2.45
CA PHE A 37 18.74 5.60 -2.64
C PHE A 37 18.80 6.50 -1.41
N LEU A 38 17.66 6.72 -0.74
CA LEU A 38 17.61 7.53 0.48
C LEU A 38 18.32 6.83 1.64
N ALA A 39 18.08 5.53 1.84
CA ALA A 39 18.78 4.73 2.85
C ALA A 39 20.29 4.76 2.61
N LYS A 40 20.71 4.51 1.36
CA LYS A 40 22.13 4.55 0.99
C LYS A 40 22.74 5.93 1.26
N TYR A 41 22.06 7.00 0.87
CA TYR A 41 22.49 8.37 1.14
C TYR A 41 22.65 8.65 2.64
N LEU A 42 21.75 8.15 3.49
CA LEU A 42 21.83 8.30 4.95
C LEU A 42 23.03 7.57 5.56
N PHE A 43 23.39 6.39 5.02
CA PHE A 43 24.60 5.67 5.42
C PHE A 43 25.87 6.36 4.91
N ASP A 44 25.89 6.77 3.63
CA ASP A 44 27.04 7.42 3.00
C ASP A 44 27.35 8.80 3.61
N SER A 45 26.32 9.52 4.08
CA SER A 45 26.46 10.80 4.79
C SER A 45 26.81 10.65 6.27
N GLY A 46 26.86 9.43 6.81
CA GLY A 46 27.18 9.16 8.22
C GLY A 46 26.06 9.50 9.20
N VAL A 47 24.87 9.87 8.72
CA VAL A 47 23.69 10.11 9.56
C VAL A 47 23.23 8.82 10.22
N LEU A 48 23.20 7.73 9.45
CA LEU A 48 22.96 6.38 9.95
C LEU A 48 24.29 5.64 10.04
N THR A 49 24.75 5.41 11.27
CA THR A 49 25.95 4.63 11.55
C THR A 49 25.58 3.22 12.01
N PRO A 50 26.36 2.18 11.66
CA PRO A 50 26.10 0.82 12.13
C PRO A 50 26.03 0.71 13.66
N SER A 51 26.78 1.55 14.39
CA SER A 51 26.75 1.63 15.84
C SER A 51 25.36 1.98 16.40
N LEU A 52 24.59 2.85 15.74
CA LEU A 52 23.21 3.16 16.13
C LEU A 52 22.35 1.89 16.15
N PHE A 53 22.46 1.06 15.12
CA PHE A 53 21.68 -0.16 14.99
C PHE A 53 22.06 -1.21 16.04
N TYR A 54 23.37 -1.40 16.26
CA TYR A 54 23.82 -2.43 17.20
C TYR A 54 23.62 -2.05 18.66
N VAL A 55 23.73 -0.76 19.00
CA VAL A 55 23.73 -0.30 20.39
C VAL A 55 22.36 0.22 20.82
N GLN A 56 21.66 1.01 19.99
CA GLN A 56 20.37 1.59 20.37
C GLN A 56 19.19 0.73 19.93
N LEU A 57 19.28 0.09 18.76
CA LEU A 57 18.20 -0.75 18.24
C LEU A 57 18.38 -2.24 18.56
N PHE A 58 19.40 -2.58 19.36
CA PHE A 58 19.70 -3.95 19.81
C PHE A 58 19.81 -4.98 18.68
N ILE A 59 20.20 -4.55 17.48
CA ILE A 59 20.39 -5.46 16.37
C ILE A 59 21.69 -6.25 16.60
N PRO A 60 21.70 -7.58 16.43
CA PRO A 60 22.93 -8.37 16.57
C PRO A 60 24.01 -7.93 15.58
N ARG A 61 25.27 -7.86 16.03
CA ARG A 61 26.43 -7.58 15.16
C ARG A 61 26.69 -8.65 14.10
N SER A 62 26.00 -9.78 14.19
CA SER A 62 26.00 -10.81 13.13
C SER A 62 25.28 -10.34 11.86
N VAL A 63 24.47 -9.27 11.94
CA VAL A 63 23.85 -8.66 10.77
C VAL A 63 24.88 -7.79 10.05
N PRO A 64 25.23 -8.08 8.79
CA PRO A 64 26.16 -7.27 8.02
C PRO A 64 25.54 -5.94 7.60
N GLU A 65 26.37 -4.97 7.21
CA GLU A 65 25.94 -3.61 6.84
C GLU A 65 24.93 -3.58 5.69
N TRP A 66 25.06 -4.46 4.69
CA TRP A 66 24.08 -4.58 3.61
C TRP A 66 22.70 -5.03 4.13
N GLY A 67 22.67 -5.82 5.21
CA GLY A 67 21.45 -6.22 5.89
C GLY A 67 20.80 -5.05 6.63
N LEU A 68 21.60 -4.20 7.28
CA LEU A 68 21.11 -2.95 7.89
C LEU A 68 20.53 -2.00 6.84
N LEU A 69 21.19 -1.86 5.70
CA LEU A 69 20.71 -1.04 4.59
C LEU A 69 19.38 -1.57 4.04
N ALA A 70 19.25 -2.89 3.87
CA ALA A 70 18.01 -3.51 3.43
C ALA A 70 16.87 -3.28 4.43
N MET A 71 17.11 -3.48 5.73
CA MET A 71 16.10 -3.21 6.77
C MET A 71 15.67 -1.74 6.79
N THR A 72 16.62 -0.82 6.68
CA THR A 72 16.33 0.62 6.63
C THR A 72 15.53 0.99 5.39
N THR A 73 15.88 0.41 4.24
CA THR A 73 15.14 0.58 2.98
C THR A 73 13.68 0.14 3.15
N ILE A 74 13.47 -1.06 3.72
CA ILE A 74 12.12 -1.59 3.97
C ILE A 74 11.34 -0.68 4.93
N ALA A 75 11.98 -0.20 6.00
CA ALA A 75 11.35 0.72 6.95
C ALA A 75 10.88 2.02 6.26
N ILE A 76 11.73 2.63 5.43
CA ILE A 76 11.39 3.83 4.65
C ILE A 76 10.24 3.53 3.68
N VAL A 77 10.28 2.39 2.98
CA VAL A 77 9.21 1.98 2.07
C VAL A 77 7.88 1.86 2.81
N ILE A 78 7.86 1.23 3.99
CA ILE A 78 6.66 1.13 4.81
C ILE A 78 6.11 2.52 5.14
N VAL A 79 6.96 3.45 5.57
CA VAL A 79 6.55 4.84 5.86
C VAL A 79 5.95 5.52 4.62
N LEU A 80 6.57 5.35 3.45
CA LEU A 80 6.07 5.90 2.19
C LEU A 80 4.74 5.27 1.75
N GLN A 81 4.54 3.97 1.99
CA GLN A 81 3.28 3.29 1.70
C GLN A 81 2.15 3.78 2.63
N VAL A 82 2.45 4.01 3.90
CA VAL A 82 1.48 4.59 4.85
C VAL A 82 1.09 6.01 4.43
N MET A 83 2.07 6.85 4.06
CA MET A 83 1.81 8.21 3.55
C MET A 83 0.94 8.18 2.28
N PHE A 84 1.20 7.24 1.37
CA PHE A 84 0.38 7.05 0.18
C PHE A 84 -1.05 6.62 0.51
N GLY A 85 -1.23 5.72 1.48
CA GLY A 85 -2.55 5.33 1.98
C GLY A 85 -3.33 6.52 2.53
N ILE A 86 -2.69 7.37 3.35
CA ILE A 86 -3.30 8.60 3.88
C ILE A 86 -3.64 9.58 2.75
N GLY A 87 -2.70 9.80 1.82
CA GLY A 87 -2.91 10.65 0.65
C GLY A 87 -4.07 10.17 -0.22
N PHE A 88 -4.20 8.86 -0.42
CA PHE A 88 -5.32 8.26 -1.11
C PHE A 88 -6.64 8.48 -0.36
N ILE A 89 -6.65 8.34 0.97
CA ILE A 89 -7.84 8.59 1.79
C ILE A 89 -8.30 10.05 1.66
N LEU A 90 -7.38 11.01 1.68
CA LEU A 90 -7.68 12.44 1.59
C LEU A 90 -8.09 12.87 0.17
N ALA A 91 -7.35 12.43 -0.84
CA ALA A 91 -7.54 12.86 -2.23
C ALA A 91 -8.71 12.15 -2.92
N SER A 92 -8.94 10.87 -2.64
CA SER A 92 -9.97 10.09 -3.35
C SER A 92 -11.38 10.31 -2.76
N PRO A 93 -12.43 10.42 -3.60
CA PRO A 93 -13.83 10.47 -3.16
C PRO A 93 -14.27 9.22 -2.39
N GLU A 94 -13.63 8.08 -2.66
CA GLU A 94 -13.86 6.80 -1.97
C GLU A 94 -13.26 6.78 -0.56
N GLY A 95 -12.13 7.45 -0.34
CA GLY A 95 -11.47 7.59 0.95
C GLY A 95 -12.17 8.56 1.91
N ARG A 96 -12.92 9.53 1.38
CA ARG A 96 -13.75 10.47 2.16
C ARG A 96 -15.11 9.90 2.57
N ARG A 97 -15.42 8.64 2.27
CA ARG A 97 -16.68 8.00 2.71
C ARG A 97 -16.64 7.80 4.22
N ARG A 98 -17.71 8.23 4.91
CA ARG A 98 -17.85 8.08 6.37
C ARG A 98 -17.85 6.59 6.73
N THR A 99 -17.14 6.24 7.80
CA THR A 99 -17.21 4.91 8.42
C THR A 99 -18.69 4.60 8.74
N GLY A 100 -19.26 3.60 8.07
CA GLY A 100 -20.69 3.27 8.14
C GLY A 100 -21.44 3.36 6.80
N ASP A 101 -20.86 4.01 5.79
CA ASP A 101 -21.36 3.88 4.41
C ASP A 101 -20.99 2.50 3.86
N PRO A 102 -21.94 1.72 3.31
CA PRO A 102 -21.63 0.42 2.74
C PRO A 102 -20.53 0.54 1.69
N SER A 103 -19.54 -0.37 1.80
CA SER A 103 -18.53 -0.58 0.77
C SER A 103 -19.21 -0.72 -0.61
N LEU A 104 -18.52 -0.39 -1.70
CA LEU A 104 -19.06 -0.57 -3.06
C LEU A 104 -19.60 -1.99 -3.31
N GLN A 105 -19.09 -2.98 -2.56
CA GLN A 105 -19.49 -4.38 -2.57
C GLN A 105 -20.80 -4.66 -1.80
N SER A 106 -21.11 -3.90 -0.75
CA SER A 106 -22.29 -4.09 0.12
C SER A 106 -23.49 -3.20 -0.22
N ARG A 107 -23.35 -2.26 -1.17
CA ARG A 107 -24.48 -1.51 -1.73
C ARG A 107 -25.35 -2.34 -2.68
N HIS A 108 -24.94 -3.55 -3.04
CA HIS A 108 -25.74 -4.46 -3.85
C HIS A 108 -26.36 -5.51 -2.94
N LYS A 109 -27.68 -5.43 -2.74
CA LYS A 109 -28.49 -6.48 -2.14
C LYS A 109 -28.26 -7.76 -2.94
N ASP A 110 -27.90 -8.83 -2.26
CA ASP A 110 -27.70 -10.13 -2.89
C ASP A 110 -29.02 -10.54 -3.58
N PRO A 111 -29.03 -10.78 -4.91
CA PRO A 111 -30.24 -11.17 -5.63
C PRO A 111 -30.74 -12.58 -5.26
N TYR A 112 -30.02 -13.32 -4.40
CA TYR A 112 -30.46 -14.61 -3.84
C TYR A 112 -31.03 -14.51 -2.42
N ASP A 113 -30.91 -13.35 -1.76
CA ASP A 113 -31.42 -13.11 -0.40
C ASP A 113 -32.94 -12.82 -0.36
N ASP A 114 -33.59 -12.74 -1.54
CA ASP A 114 -35.05 -12.59 -1.67
C ASP A 114 -35.77 -13.94 -1.94
N ARG A 115 -35.15 -15.09 -1.65
CA ARG A 115 -35.77 -16.42 -1.81
C ARG A 115 -36.39 -17.02 -0.55
N HIS A 116 -36.44 -16.28 0.54
CA HIS A 116 -36.99 -16.74 1.82
C HIS A 116 -38.00 -15.76 2.42
N TYR A 117 -39.07 -15.42 1.70
CA TYR A 117 -40.38 -15.06 2.26
C TYR A 117 -41.48 -15.31 1.22
#